data_AF-A0A496D8J9-F1
#
_entry.id   AF-A0A496D8J9-F1
#
_cell.length_a   1.000
_cell.length_b   1.000
_cell.length_c   1.000
_cell.angle_alpha   90.00
_cell.angle_beta   90.00
_cell.angle_gamma   90.00
#
_symmetry.space_group_name_H-M   'P 1'
#
loop_
_entity.id
_entity.type
_entity.pdbx_description
1 polymer ?
#
loop_
_entity_poly.entity_id
_entity_poly.type
_entity_poly.pdbx_seq_one_letter_code
_entity_poly.pdbx_strand_id
1 'polypeptide(L)'
;CTGPYWVAFERSAYQLHRAFPDSETTPLRLFAYPFPIVMVSVTDRSLRSYTRKHILRRDGSDYKLLTVPGFPLEDYREWHAGEVVGLPRLREN
;
A
#
# COMPACT_ATOMS: atom_id res chain seq x y z
N CYS A 1 -1.60 14.84 -16.09
CA CYS A 1 -1.42 13.42 -15.75
C CYS A 1 -0.55 13.32 -14.50
N THR A 2 -1.03 12.71 -13.43
CA THR A 2 -0.21 12.37 -12.26
C THR A 2 0.90 11.41 -12.73
N GLY A 3 2.18 11.75 -12.50
CA GLY A 3 3.31 11.01 -13.07
C GLY A 3 3.32 9.51 -12.70
N PRO A 4 4.08 8.66 -13.43
CA PRO A 4 4.11 7.20 -13.23
C PRO A 4 4.42 6.78 -11.79
N TYR A 5 5.19 7.60 -11.08
CA TYR A 5 5.46 7.47 -9.66
C TYR A 5 4.17 7.46 -8.80
N TRP A 6 3.30 8.44 -8.98
CA TRP A 6 2.10 8.60 -8.15
C TRP A 6 1.10 7.47 -8.36
N VAL A 7 1.02 6.93 -9.59
CA VAL A 7 0.24 5.72 -9.88
C VAL A 7 0.81 4.51 -9.13
N ALA A 8 2.13 4.34 -9.12
CA ALA A 8 2.78 3.25 -8.37
C ALA A 8 2.58 3.41 -6.86
N PHE A 9 2.72 4.64 -6.34
CA PHE A 9 2.50 4.99 -4.95
C PHE A 9 1.08 4.61 -4.49
N GLU A 10 0.06 4.98 -5.27
CA GLU A 10 -1.33 4.68 -4.96
C GLU A 10 -1.65 3.18 -5.04
N ARG A 11 -1.10 2.48 -6.05
CA ARG A 11 -1.21 1.01 -6.12
C ARG A 11 -0.54 0.32 -4.93
N SER A 12 0.55 0.86 -4.41
CA SER A 12 1.17 0.37 -3.18
C SER A 12 0.28 0.63 -1.96
N ALA A 13 -0.36 1.81 -1.87
CA ALA A 13 -1.32 2.12 -0.81
C ALA A 13 -2.48 1.11 -0.80
N TYR A 14 -3.08 0.87 -1.97
CA TYR A 14 -4.19 -0.05 -2.11
C TYR A 14 -3.81 -1.50 -1.76
N GLN A 15 -2.60 -1.95 -2.13
CA GLN A 15 -2.11 -3.27 -1.72
C GLN A 15 -2.00 -3.41 -0.20
N LEU A 16 -1.51 -2.36 0.49
CA LEU A 16 -1.43 -2.37 1.96
C LEU A 16 -2.82 -2.37 2.59
N HIS A 17 -3.75 -1.58 2.06
CA HIS A 17 -5.14 -1.54 2.51
C HIS A 17 -5.81 -2.93 2.38
N ARG A 18 -5.58 -3.65 1.28
CA ARG A 18 -6.09 -5.03 1.14
C ARG A 18 -5.41 -6.02 2.09
N ALA A 19 -4.10 -5.87 2.31
CA ALA A 19 -3.35 -6.75 3.19
C ALA A 19 -3.75 -6.59 4.66
N PHE A 20 -4.04 -5.36 5.07
CA PHE A 20 -4.35 -4.95 6.43
C PHE A 20 -5.51 -3.96 6.45
N PRO A 21 -6.76 -4.42 6.19
CA PRO A 21 -7.92 -3.54 6.02
C PRO A 21 -8.27 -2.77 7.29
N ASP A 22 -7.95 -3.32 8.46
CA ASP A 22 -8.20 -2.69 9.75
C ASP A 22 -7.12 -1.67 10.15
N SER A 23 -6.09 -1.47 9.32
CA SER A 23 -4.93 -0.63 9.64
C SER A 23 -4.89 0.61 8.75
N GLU A 24 -4.58 1.75 9.37
CA GLU A 24 -4.46 3.02 8.66
C GLU A 24 -3.23 3.02 7.75
N THR A 25 -3.44 3.31 6.46
CA THR A 25 -2.36 3.49 5.48
C THR A 25 -1.99 4.96 5.41
N THR A 26 -0.73 5.28 5.67
CA THR A 26 -0.24 6.66 5.76
C THR A 26 0.98 6.92 4.86
N PRO A 27 1.12 8.14 4.32
CA PRO A 27 2.36 8.56 3.66
C PRO A 27 3.44 8.85 4.71
N LEU A 28 4.65 8.33 4.51
CA LEU A 28 5.84 8.59 5.32
C LEU A 28 6.91 9.31 4.51
N ARG A 29 7.48 10.36 5.08
CA ARG A 29 8.64 11.04 4.52
C ARG A 29 9.91 10.64 5.25
N LEU A 30 10.81 9.96 4.54
CA LEU A 30 12.12 9.58 5.05
C LEU A 30 13.18 10.52 4.49
N PHE A 31 14.09 10.99 5.33
CA PHE A 31 15.16 11.92 4.90
C PHE A 31 16.05 11.35 3.80
N ALA A 32 16.27 10.02 3.80
CA ALA A 32 17.08 9.32 2.82
C ALA A 32 16.38 9.08 1.46
N TYR A 33 15.09 9.42 1.33
CA TYR A 33 14.31 9.18 0.11
C TYR A 33 13.79 10.49 -0.49
N PRO A 34 13.91 10.69 -1.81
CA PRO A 34 13.50 11.94 -2.46
C PRO A 34 11.99 12.10 -2.62
N PHE A 35 11.20 11.08 -2.25
CA PHE A 35 9.75 11.05 -2.37
C PHE A 35 9.10 10.29 -1.19
N PRO A 36 7.84 10.59 -0.83
CA PRO A 36 7.17 9.94 0.30
C PRO A 36 6.87 8.47 -0.02
N ILE A 37 7.00 7.57 0.94
CA ILE A 37 6.61 6.17 0.79
C ILE A 37 5.25 5.92 1.46
N VAL A 38 4.56 4.85 1.10
CA VAL A 38 3.37 4.41 1.86
C VAL A 38 3.80 3.46 2.97
N MET A 39 3.17 3.58 4.13
CA MET A 39 3.39 2.70 5.26
C MET A 39 2.08 2.33 5.93
N VAL A 40 2.11 1.25 6.72
CA VAL A 40 1.01 0.83 7.58
C VAL A 40 1.60 0.33 8.89
N SER A 41 0.96 0.69 10.01
CA SER A 41 1.30 0.16 11.32
C SER A 41 0.41 -1.03 11.63
N VAL A 42 0.99 -2.20 11.86
CA VAL A 42 0.25 -3.45 12.07
C VAL A 42 0.69 -4.13 13.36
N THR A 43 -0.21 -4.89 13.96
CA THR A 43 0.15 -5.72 15.12
C THR A 43 0.99 -6.92 14.68
N ASP A 44 1.84 -7.43 15.58
CA ASP A 44 2.57 -8.69 15.36
C ASP A 44 1.63 -9.85 15.01
N ARG A 45 0.44 -9.88 15.59
CA ARG A 45 -0.57 -10.91 15.32
C ARG A 45 -1.06 -10.84 13.87
N SER A 46 -1.41 -9.64 13.40
CA SER A 46 -1.85 -9.41 12.02
C SER A 46 -0.73 -9.74 11.02
N LEU A 47 0.50 -9.30 11.31
CA LEU A 47 1.66 -9.58 10.46
C LEU A 47 1.97 -11.08 10.38
N ARG A 48 1.94 -11.82 11.51
CA ARG A 48 2.14 -13.27 11.54
C ARG A 48 1.03 -14.00 10.78
N SER A 49 -0.22 -13.57 10.95
CA SER A 49 -1.37 -14.12 10.22
C SER A 49 -1.21 -13.91 8.71
N TYR A 50 -0.83 -12.70 8.30
CA TYR A 50 -0.59 -12.36 6.89
C TYR A 50 0.55 -13.20 6.31
N THR A 51 1.68 -13.30 7.02
CA THR A 51 2.85 -14.07 6.57
C THR A 51 2.52 -15.56 6.41
N ARG A 52 1.73 -16.15 7.31
CA ARG A 52 1.33 -17.57 7.22
C ARG A 52 0.47 -17.89 6.00
N LYS A 53 -0.31 -16.91 5.51
CA LYS A 53 -1.15 -17.07 4.32
C LYS A 53 -0.34 -16.98 3.01
N HIS A 54 0.90 -16.49 3.07
CA HIS A 54 1.72 -16.23 1.88
C HIS A 54 2.98 -17.09 1.87
N ILE A 55 3.45 -17.42 0.66
CA ILE A 55 4.69 -18.18 0.51
C ILE A 55 5.87 -17.20 0.66
N LEU A 56 6.68 -17.41 1.69
CA LEU A 56 7.90 -16.65 1.91
C LEU A 56 8.95 -17.05 0.87
N ARG A 57 9.34 -16.09 0.02
CA ARG A 57 10.40 -16.28 -0.99
C ARG A 57 11.78 -15.92 -0.46
N ARG A 58 11.87 -14.94 0.44
CA ARG A 58 13.13 -14.50 1.05
C ARG A 58 12.87 -13.97 2.46
N ASP A 59 13.66 -14.45 3.41
CA ASP A 59 13.70 -13.94 4.77
C ASP A 59 15.02 -13.17 4.96
N GLY A 60 14.99 -11.85 4.83
CA GLY A 60 16.12 -10.97 5.11
C GLY A 60 15.95 -10.31 6.48
N SER A 61 17.05 -9.80 7.05
CA SER A 61 17.01 -9.01 8.29
C SER A 61 16.17 -7.75 8.14
N ASP A 62 16.27 -7.10 6.98
CA ASP A 62 15.75 -5.75 6.76
C ASP A 62 14.45 -5.76 5.93
N TYR A 63 14.20 -6.85 5.18
CA TYR A 63 12.99 -7.02 4.39
C TYR A 63 12.67 -8.49 4.15
N LYS A 64 11.38 -8.75 3.93
CA LYS A 64 10.86 -10.08 3.59
C LYS A 64 10.16 -10.02 2.24
N LEU A 65 10.36 -11.05 1.43
CA LEU A 65 9.68 -11.18 0.14
C LEU A 65 8.59 -12.25 0.25
N LEU A 66 7.35 -11.86 -0.02
CA LEU A 66 6.18 -12.75 0.01
C LEU A 66 5.62 -12.88 -1.41
N THR A 67 5.22 -14.09 -1.81
CA THR A 67 4.39 -14.28 -2.99
C THR A 67 2.96 -13.92 -2.64
N VAL A 68 2.43 -12.86 -3.23
CA VAL A 68 1.03 -12.44 -3.12
C VAL A 68 0.25 -12.89 -4.36
N PRO A 69 -1.05 -13.21 -4.24
CA PRO A 69 -1.92 -13.40 -5.40
C PRO A 69 -1.86 -12.17 -6.32
N GLY A 70 -2.01 -12.41 -7.62
CA GLY A 70 -1.95 -11.35 -8.62
C GLY A 70 -2.94 -10.22 -8.32
N PHE A 71 -2.50 -8.99 -8.54
CA PHE A 71 -3.26 -7.76 -8.34
C PHE A 71 -4.24 -7.53 -9.50
N PRO A 72 -5.57 -7.71 -9.31
CA PRO A 72 -6.53 -7.45 -10.37
C PRO A 72 -6.63 -5.94 -10.58
N LEU A 73 -6.40 -5.48 -11.81
CA LEU A 73 -6.42 -4.06 -12.13
C LEU A 73 -7.84 -3.46 -12.01
N GLU A 74 -8.87 -4.29 -12.16
CA GLU A 74 -10.27 -3.88 -12.03
C GLU A 74 -10.62 -3.50 -10.58
N ASP A 75 -10.27 -4.34 -9.60
CA ASP A 75 -10.46 -4.05 -8.17
C ASP A 75 -9.83 -2.71 -7.77
N TYR A 76 -8.63 -2.42 -8.31
CA TYR A 76 -7.95 -1.15 -8.08
C TYR A 76 -8.71 0.04 -8.68
N ARG A 77 -9.23 -0.10 -9.90
CA ARG A 77 -9.96 0.98 -10.58
C ARG A 77 -11.26 1.31 -9.84
N GLU A 78 -11.97 0.29 -9.37
CA GLU A 78 -13.19 0.44 -8.58
C GLU A 78 -12.89 1.15 -7.25
N TRP A 79 -11.88 0.68 -6.52
CA TRP A 79 -11.44 1.33 -5.29
C TRP A 79 -11.00 2.79 -5.50
N HIS A 80 -10.18 3.06 -6.52
CA HIS A 80 -9.71 4.41 -6.82
C HIS A 80 -10.87 5.36 -7.18
N ALA A 81 -11.89 4.87 -7.90
CA ALA A 81 -13.06 5.67 -8.22
C ALA A 81 -13.86 6.07 -6.96
N GLY A 82 -14.01 5.14 -5.99
CA GLY A 82 -14.73 5.40 -4.74
C GLY A 82 -13.96 6.27 -3.76
N GLU A 83 -12.68 5.94 -3.52
CA GLU A 83 -11.90 6.51 -2.41
C GLU A 83 -11.08 7.74 -2.81
N VAL A 84 -10.64 7.84 -4.07
CA VAL A 84 -9.69 8.90 -4.50
C VAL A 84 -10.35 9.93 -5.39
N VAL A 85 -11.16 9.49 -6.36
CA VAL A 85 -11.85 10.40 -7.30
C VAL A 85 -13.10 11.03 -6.66
N GLY A 86 -13.77 10.32 -5.75
CA GLY A 86 -14.95 10.80 -5.04
C GLY A 86 -14.71 11.86 -3.97
N LEU A 87 -13.45 12.08 -3.57
CA LEU A 87 -13.11 13.10 -2.57
C LEU A 87 -13.16 14.51 -3.17
N PRO A 88 -13.74 15.50 -2.48
CA PRO A 88 -13.60 16.89 -2.88
C PRO A 88 -12.11 17.19 -2.96
N ARG A 89 -11.65 17.67 -4.13
CA ARG A 89 -10.28 18.18 -4.24
C ARG A 89 -10.09 19.22 -3.15
N LEU A 90 -9.23 18.93 -2.18
CA LEU A 90 -8.76 19.91 -1.21
C LEU A 90 -8.26 21.09 -2.04
N ARG A 91 -9.01 22.20 -2.03
CA ARG A 91 -8.59 23.42 -2.71
C ARG A 91 -7.30 23.84 -2.05
N GLU A 92 -6.20 23.78 -2.80
CA GLU A 92 -4.97 24.48 -2.44
C GLU A 92 -5.35 25.96 -2.29
N ASN A 93 -5.21 26.48 -1.07
CA ASN A 93 -5.43 27.87 -0.73
C ASN A 93 -4.08 28.60 -0.70
#